data_AF-A0A926A2V6-F1
#
_entry.id   AF-A0A926A2V6-F1
#
_cell.length_a   1.000
_cell.length_b   1.000
_cell.length_c   1.000
_cell.angle_alpha   90.00
_cell.angle_beta   90.00
_cell.angle_gamma   90.00
#
_symmetry.space_group_name_H-M   'P 1'
#
loop_
_entity.id
_entity.type
_entity.pdbx_description
1 polymer ?
#
loop_
_entity_poly.entity_id
_entity_poly.type
_entity_poly.pdbx_seq_one_letter_code
_entity_poly.pdbx_strand_id
1 'polypeptide(L)'
;GPTAPSAFWRQRDVVRALTFDTPGVRPPSTDLPGDYVRAMIDLQRQNPVGSAHALELPIVMARRLVTAIASLEREIAVLNRDASAEETAHVAARLANLSEGVSTMRDEHQSLIEIVQRELQLLGRMNQRKVLARNEQAALFDLLRELWAELVRFTDSSGNHSATAARVGELMEQGAALLATQPAPTPVAKV
;
A
#
# COMPACT_ATOMS: atom_id res chain seq x y z
N GLY A 1 3.81 -52.29 -17.21
CA GLY A 1 4.78 -52.31 -16.10
C GLY A 1 4.41 -51.24 -15.09
N PRO A 2 4.55 -51.48 -13.78
CA PRO A 2 4.28 -50.46 -12.77
C PRO A 2 5.28 -49.32 -12.91
N THR A 3 4.78 -48.09 -13.06
CA THR A 3 5.60 -46.88 -13.05
C THR A 3 6.26 -46.75 -11.67
N ALA A 4 7.59 -46.80 -11.63
CA ALA A 4 8.34 -46.62 -10.40
C ALA A 4 7.97 -45.26 -9.78
N PRO A 5 7.64 -45.18 -8.48
CA PRO A 5 7.29 -43.94 -7.83
C PRO A 5 8.48 -42.98 -7.89
N SER A 6 8.33 -41.89 -8.64
CA SER A 6 9.43 -40.93 -8.82
C SER A 6 9.75 -40.28 -7.46
N ALA A 7 11.04 -40.15 -7.16
CA ALA A 7 11.55 -39.54 -5.94
C ALA A 7 11.12 -38.06 -5.78
N PHE A 8 10.62 -37.45 -6.86
CA PHE A 8 10.10 -36.09 -6.90
C PHE A 8 8.94 -35.87 -5.90
N TRP A 9 8.05 -36.86 -5.74
CA TRP A 9 6.92 -36.76 -4.80
C TRP A 9 7.31 -36.86 -3.32
N ARG A 10 8.56 -37.23 -3.01
CA ARG A 10 9.06 -37.31 -1.62
C ARG A 10 9.85 -36.08 -1.19
N GLN A 11 10.04 -35.09 -2.06
CA GLN A 11 10.64 -33.82 -1.64
C GLN A 11 9.73 -33.17 -0.61
N ARG A 12 10.31 -32.83 0.55
CA ARG A 12 9.59 -32.27 1.69
C ARG A 12 8.83 -31.00 1.31
N ASP A 13 9.35 -30.25 0.35
CA ASP A 13 8.72 -29.03 -0.20
C ASP A 13 7.49 -29.32 -1.08
N VAL A 14 7.52 -30.43 -1.83
CA VAL A 14 6.39 -30.88 -2.65
C VAL A 14 5.29 -31.48 -1.77
N VAL A 15 5.65 -32.26 -0.75
CA VAL A 15 4.68 -32.76 0.25
C VAL A 15 4.01 -31.61 0.99
N ARG A 16 4.77 -30.57 1.37
CA ARG A 16 4.22 -29.38 2.03
C ARG A 16 3.30 -28.56 1.12
N ALA A 17 3.56 -28.56 -0.18
CA ALA A 17 2.71 -27.92 -1.19
C ALA A 17 1.42 -28.72 -1.48
N LEU A 18 1.41 -30.03 -1.20
CA LEU A 18 0.29 -30.93 -1.50
C LEU A 18 -0.56 -31.30 -0.28
N THR A 19 -0.05 -31.16 0.94
CA THR A 19 -0.85 -31.32 2.17
C THR A 19 -1.68 -30.06 2.41
N PHE A 20 -2.80 -29.94 1.70
CA PHE A 20 -3.85 -28.92 1.90
C PHE A 20 -4.88 -29.33 2.97
N ASP A 21 -4.48 -30.05 4.02
CA ASP A 21 -5.43 -30.70 4.94
C ASP A 21 -5.12 -30.48 6.42
N THR A 22 -4.73 -29.25 6.77
CA THR A 22 -4.98 -28.78 8.13
C THR A 22 -6.02 -27.66 8.03
N PRO A 23 -7.11 -27.68 8.82
CA PRO A 23 -8.08 -26.59 8.89
C PRO A 23 -7.43 -25.38 9.60
N GLY A 24 -6.42 -24.80 8.98
CA GLY A 24 -5.64 -23.67 9.45
C GLY A 24 -5.89 -22.44 8.59
N VAL A 25 -5.66 -21.27 9.15
CA VAL A 25 -5.76 -20.01 8.41
C VAL A 25 -4.72 -20.00 7.29
N ARG A 26 -5.19 -19.78 6.05
CA ARG A 26 -4.28 -19.57 4.92
C ARG A 26 -3.48 -18.27 5.16
N PRO A 27 -2.15 -18.30 5.16
CA PRO A 27 -1.35 -17.10 5.33
C PRO A 27 -1.62 -16.10 4.19
N PRO A 28 -1.60 -14.79 4.47
CA PRO A 28 -1.80 -13.78 3.45
C PRO A 28 -0.61 -13.72 2.48
N SER A 29 -0.88 -13.38 1.23
CA SER A 29 0.12 -13.01 0.24
C SER A 29 0.82 -11.72 0.67
N THR A 30 2.15 -11.69 0.55
CA THR A 30 2.98 -10.57 1.02
C THR A 30 2.76 -9.29 0.24
N ASP A 31 2.15 -9.36 -0.94
CA ASP A 31 2.08 -8.23 -1.89
C ASP A 31 0.66 -7.70 -2.08
N LEU A 32 -0.35 -8.34 -1.46
CA LEU A 32 -1.75 -8.03 -1.66
C LEU A 32 -2.40 -7.56 -0.34
N PRO A 33 -2.66 -6.25 -0.16
CA PRO A 33 -3.24 -5.72 1.08
C PRO A 33 -4.58 -6.39 1.44
N GLY A 34 -5.43 -6.64 0.44
CA GLY A 34 -6.72 -7.29 0.64
C GLY A 34 -6.62 -8.72 1.18
N ASP A 35 -5.49 -9.41 0.94
CA ASP A 35 -5.29 -10.78 1.39
C ASP A 35 -5.09 -10.87 2.90
N TYR A 36 -4.54 -9.81 3.53
CA TYR A 36 -4.43 -9.70 4.99
C TYR A 36 -5.80 -9.62 5.65
N VAL A 37 -6.73 -8.83 5.11
CA VAL A 37 -8.11 -8.75 5.64
C VAL A 37 -8.80 -10.10 5.55
N ARG A 38 -8.64 -10.81 4.41
CA ARG A 38 -9.16 -12.18 4.27
C ARG A 38 -8.58 -13.09 5.36
N ALA A 39 -7.26 -13.11 5.51
CA ALA A 39 -6.59 -13.96 6.50
C ALA A 39 -7.05 -13.64 7.94
N MET A 40 -7.25 -12.37 8.29
CA MET A 40 -7.79 -11.98 9.61
C MET A 40 -9.23 -12.46 9.83
N ILE A 41 -10.08 -12.41 8.79
CA ILE A 41 -11.45 -12.95 8.87
C ILE A 41 -11.43 -14.47 9.03
N ASP A 42 -10.55 -15.16 8.30
CA ASP A 42 -10.37 -16.61 8.41
C ASP A 42 -9.88 -16.98 9.82
N LEU A 43 -8.95 -16.20 10.39
CA LEU A 43 -8.49 -16.31 11.77
C LEU A 43 -9.64 -16.14 12.75
N GLN A 44 -10.48 -15.12 12.58
CA GLN A 44 -11.65 -14.90 13.43
C GLN A 44 -12.61 -16.09 13.43
N ARG A 45 -12.88 -16.69 12.26
CA ARG A 45 -13.79 -17.84 12.13
C ARG A 45 -13.28 -19.10 12.82
N GLN A 46 -11.97 -19.27 12.93
CA GLN A 46 -11.36 -20.44 13.57
C GLN A 46 -11.23 -20.31 15.09
N ASN A 47 -11.40 -19.10 15.64
CA ASN A 47 -11.27 -18.85 17.06
C ASN A 47 -12.57 -19.11 17.83
N PRO A 48 -12.50 -19.59 19.09
CA PRO A 48 -13.67 -19.67 19.98
C PRO A 48 -14.41 -18.33 20.11
N VAL A 49 -15.73 -18.38 20.36
CA VAL A 49 -16.61 -17.19 20.40
C VAL A 49 -16.09 -16.09 21.34
N GLY A 50 -15.49 -16.47 22.46
CA GLY A 50 -14.92 -15.51 23.43
C GLY A 50 -13.75 -14.69 22.88
N SER A 51 -12.87 -15.31 22.09
CA SER A 51 -11.72 -14.66 21.44
C SER A 51 -12.09 -13.99 20.11
N ALA A 52 -13.16 -14.41 19.45
CA ALA A 52 -13.58 -13.86 18.16
C ALA A 52 -13.96 -12.37 18.22
N HIS A 53 -14.51 -11.91 19.36
CA HIS A 53 -14.87 -10.51 19.57
C HIS A 53 -13.64 -9.59 19.65
N ALA A 54 -12.52 -10.09 20.18
CA ALA A 54 -11.27 -9.32 20.27
C ALA A 54 -10.67 -9.01 18.88
N LEU A 55 -11.05 -9.75 17.84
CA LEU A 55 -10.55 -9.60 16.48
C LEU A 55 -11.39 -8.63 15.61
N GLU A 56 -12.58 -8.23 16.07
CA GLU A 56 -13.48 -7.37 15.27
C GLU A 56 -12.89 -6.00 14.97
N LEU A 57 -12.40 -5.30 16.00
CA LEU A 57 -11.83 -3.96 15.85
C LEU A 57 -10.57 -3.96 14.97
N PRO A 58 -9.59 -4.88 15.16
CA PRO A 58 -8.46 -5.03 14.25
C PRO A 58 -8.88 -5.25 12.79
N ILE A 59 -9.91 -6.07 12.52
CA ILE A 59 -10.40 -6.32 11.15
C ILE A 59 -10.99 -5.05 10.54
N VAL A 60 -11.76 -4.27 11.31
CA VAL A 60 -12.30 -2.98 10.86
C VAL A 60 -11.17 -2.01 10.53
N MET A 61 -10.14 -1.95 11.38
CA MET A 61 -8.94 -1.14 11.12
C MET A 61 -8.22 -1.59 9.86
N ALA A 62 -7.98 -2.89 9.69
CA ALA A 62 -7.33 -3.45 8.50
C ALA A 62 -8.09 -3.09 7.21
N ARG A 63 -9.42 -3.13 7.21
CA ARG A 63 -10.25 -2.69 6.07
C ARG A 63 -10.04 -1.21 5.73
N ARG A 64 -9.94 -0.35 6.76
CA ARG A 64 -9.65 1.08 6.58
C ARG A 64 -8.26 1.30 6.00
N LEU A 65 -7.25 0.61 6.51
CA LEU A 65 -5.88 0.64 5.97
C LEU A 65 -5.84 0.21 4.49
N VAL A 66 -6.52 -0.88 4.13
CA VAL A 66 -6.60 -1.34 2.73
C VAL A 66 -7.28 -0.31 1.82
N THR A 67 -8.35 0.34 2.30
CA THR A 67 -9.03 1.40 1.54
C THR A 67 -8.11 2.59 1.31
N ALA A 68 -7.35 2.98 2.33
CA ALA A 68 -6.36 4.06 2.27
C ALA A 68 -5.22 3.73 1.29
N ILE A 69 -4.68 2.52 1.34
CA ILE A 69 -3.66 2.03 0.39
C ILE A 69 -4.18 2.11 -1.06
N ALA A 70 -5.40 1.61 -1.31
CA ALA A 70 -6.02 1.67 -2.63
C ALA A 70 -6.31 3.11 -3.11
N SER A 71 -6.45 4.07 -2.19
CA SER A 71 -6.55 5.50 -2.54
C SER A 71 -5.20 6.07 -2.97
N LEU A 72 -4.13 5.76 -2.22
CA LEU A 72 -2.77 6.18 -2.55
C LEU A 72 -2.28 5.56 -3.87
N GLU A 73 -2.62 4.29 -4.14
CA GLU A 73 -2.30 3.65 -5.42
C GLU A 73 -2.90 4.38 -6.61
N ARG A 74 -4.18 4.80 -6.49
CA ARG A 74 -4.84 5.61 -7.51
C ARG A 74 -4.19 6.97 -7.67
N GLU A 75 -3.85 7.63 -6.57
CA GLU A 75 -3.13 8.92 -6.59
C GLU A 75 -1.77 8.78 -7.30
N ILE A 76 -0.97 7.77 -6.93
CA ILE A 76 0.33 7.49 -7.54
C ILE A 76 0.17 7.21 -9.05
N ALA A 77 -0.87 6.46 -9.44
CA ALA A 77 -1.15 6.19 -10.85
C ALA A 77 -1.46 7.47 -11.64
N VAL A 78 -2.28 8.37 -11.09
CA VAL A 78 -2.57 9.68 -11.68
C VAL A 78 -1.31 10.53 -11.79
N LEU A 79 -0.53 10.63 -10.70
CA LEU A 79 0.72 11.39 -10.70
C LEU A 79 1.78 10.83 -11.66
N ASN A 80 1.82 9.51 -11.88
CA ASN A 80 2.71 8.91 -12.87
C ASN A 80 2.32 9.26 -14.30
N ARG A 81 1.01 9.34 -14.58
CA ARG A 81 0.49 9.75 -15.88
C ARG A 81 0.75 11.23 -16.15
N ASP A 82 0.47 12.08 -15.16
CA ASP A 82 0.45 13.52 -15.34
C ASP A 82 1.84 14.17 -15.09
N ALA A 83 2.73 13.52 -14.33
CA ALA A 83 4.09 13.98 -14.05
C ALA A 83 5.13 12.87 -14.26
N SER A 84 5.17 12.35 -15.50
CA SER A 84 6.18 11.37 -15.90
C SER A 84 7.57 12.01 -15.96
N ALA A 85 8.62 11.18 -15.87
CA ALA A 85 10.00 11.65 -16.02
C ALA A 85 10.26 12.20 -17.43
N GLU A 86 9.62 11.61 -18.43
CA GLU A 86 9.67 12.05 -19.83
C GLU A 86 9.05 13.42 -20.00
N GLU A 87 7.87 13.66 -19.43
CA GLU A 87 7.20 14.96 -19.48
C GLU A 87 8.06 16.05 -18.81
N THR A 88 8.62 15.73 -17.65
CA THR A 88 9.53 16.65 -16.94
C THR A 88 10.75 17.00 -17.79
N ALA A 89 11.35 16.01 -18.47
CA ALA A 89 12.48 16.24 -19.37
C ALA A 89 12.08 17.04 -20.61
N HIS A 90 10.89 16.79 -21.17
CA HIS A 90 10.36 17.52 -22.32
C HIS A 90 10.17 19.01 -22.00
N VAL A 91 9.52 19.34 -20.88
CA VAL A 91 9.30 20.74 -20.46
C VAL A 91 10.64 21.42 -20.12
N ALA A 92 11.59 20.70 -19.50
CA ALA A 92 12.94 21.21 -19.25
C ALA A 92 13.69 21.55 -20.54
N ALA A 93 13.64 20.67 -21.55
CA ALA A 93 14.24 20.92 -22.85
C ALA A 93 13.58 22.09 -23.57
N ARG A 94 12.25 22.22 -23.48
CA ARG A 94 11.51 23.36 -24.01
C ARG A 94 11.96 24.67 -23.38
N LEU A 95 12.16 24.70 -22.06
CA LEU A 95 12.67 25.88 -21.36
C LEU A 95 14.08 26.25 -21.83
N ALA A 96 14.97 25.27 -21.99
CA ALA A 96 16.33 25.49 -22.49
C ALA A 96 16.31 26.11 -23.89
N ASN A 97 15.53 25.53 -24.82
CA ASN A 97 15.38 26.04 -26.18
C ASN A 97 14.82 27.47 -26.22
N LEU A 98 13.85 27.79 -25.35
CA LEU A 98 13.33 29.15 -25.22
C LEU A 98 14.39 30.10 -24.68
N SER A 99 15.21 29.68 -23.71
CA SER A 99 16.25 30.55 -23.15
C SER A 99 17.39 30.88 -24.13
N GLU A 100 17.66 30.01 -25.10
CA GLU A 100 18.70 30.20 -26.12
C GLU A 100 18.21 31.03 -27.34
N GLY A 101 16.89 31.14 -27.53
CA GLY A 101 16.29 31.85 -28.66
C GLY A 101 16.39 33.37 -28.56
N VAL A 102 17.01 34.03 -29.54
CA VAL A 102 16.95 35.49 -29.68
C VAL A 102 15.64 35.86 -30.39
N SER A 103 14.63 36.28 -29.60
CA SER A 103 13.33 36.73 -30.14
C SER A 103 13.28 38.25 -30.35
N THR A 104 12.68 38.68 -31.45
CA THR A 104 12.35 40.08 -31.75
C THR A 104 11.15 40.59 -30.94
N MET A 105 10.35 39.69 -30.34
CA MET A 105 9.23 39.98 -29.44
C MET A 105 9.60 39.66 -27.99
N ARG A 106 10.40 40.53 -27.37
CA ARG A 106 11.03 40.30 -26.06
C ARG A 106 10.02 40.03 -24.92
N ASP A 107 8.91 40.78 -24.88
CA ASP A 107 7.95 40.70 -23.77
C ASP A 107 7.09 39.43 -23.82
N GLU A 108 6.62 39.04 -25.01
CA GLU A 108 5.89 37.78 -25.21
C GLU A 108 6.78 36.56 -24.96
N HIS A 109 8.04 36.64 -25.39
CA HIS A 109 9.02 35.60 -25.15
C HIS A 109 9.32 35.41 -23.66
N GLN A 110 9.48 36.52 -22.92
CA GLN A 110 9.66 36.47 -21.47
C GLN A 110 8.44 35.85 -20.77
N SER A 111 7.24 36.22 -21.20
CA SER A 111 5.99 35.65 -20.66
C SER A 111 5.91 34.13 -20.89
N LEU A 112 6.34 33.65 -22.06
CA LEU A 112 6.38 32.23 -22.37
C LEU A 112 7.39 31.47 -21.50
N ILE A 113 8.57 32.04 -21.27
CA ILE A 113 9.58 31.48 -20.34
C ILE A 113 8.98 31.34 -18.94
N GLU A 114 8.31 32.37 -18.43
CA GLU A 114 7.69 32.33 -17.10
C GLU A 114 6.61 31.25 -16.98
N ILE A 115 5.79 31.05 -18.02
CA ILE A 115 4.77 30.00 -18.05
C ILE A 115 5.43 28.62 -17.95
N VAL A 116 6.45 28.36 -18.78
CA VAL A 116 7.15 27.06 -18.79
C VAL A 116 7.90 26.82 -17.47
N GLN A 117 8.44 27.86 -16.85
CA GLN A 117 9.03 27.74 -15.51
C GLN A 117 8.00 27.35 -14.45
N ARG A 118 6.80 27.94 -14.47
CA ARG A 118 5.71 27.58 -13.56
C ARG A 118 5.23 26.14 -13.78
N GLU A 119 5.20 25.69 -15.03
CA GLU A 119 4.89 24.31 -15.40
C GLU A 119 5.92 23.32 -14.81
N LEU A 120 7.22 23.59 -14.95
CA LEU A 120 8.28 22.78 -14.30
C LEU A 120 8.16 22.74 -12.78
N GLN A 121 7.86 23.88 -12.15
CA GLN A 121 7.64 23.93 -10.71
C GLN A 121 6.44 23.09 -10.28
N LEU A 122 5.36 23.07 -11.08
CA LEU A 122 4.21 22.21 -10.83
C LEU A 122 4.59 20.73 -10.93
N LEU A 123 5.27 20.32 -12.01
CA LEU A 123 5.77 18.95 -12.17
C LEU A 123 6.70 18.53 -11.03
N GLY A 124 7.56 19.44 -10.55
CA GLY A 124 8.40 19.23 -9.38
C GLY A 124 7.59 18.92 -8.12
N ARG A 125 6.54 19.71 -7.83
CA ARG A 125 5.63 19.48 -6.69
C ARG A 125 4.86 18.15 -6.82
N MET A 126 4.40 17.81 -8.03
CA MET A 126 3.71 16.54 -8.30
C MET A 126 4.62 15.34 -8.06
N ASN A 127 5.88 15.41 -8.51
CA ASN A 127 6.88 14.38 -8.24
C ASN A 127 7.19 14.26 -6.73
N GLN A 128 7.28 15.37 -6.01
CA GLN A 128 7.44 15.35 -4.55
C GLN A 128 6.24 14.68 -3.88
N ARG A 129 5.01 15.03 -4.27
CA ARG A 129 3.79 14.38 -3.73
C ARG A 129 3.78 12.87 -4.02
N LYS A 130 4.23 12.44 -5.20
CA LYS A 130 4.34 11.03 -5.55
C LYS A 130 5.28 10.27 -4.62
N VAL A 131 6.42 10.85 -4.25
CA VAL A 131 7.36 10.25 -3.29
C VAL A 131 6.70 10.13 -1.91
N LEU A 132 6.04 11.19 -1.45
CA LEU A 132 5.31 11.17 -0.17
C LEU A 132 4.22 10.09 -0.16
N ALA A 133 3.40 10.01 -1.21
CA ALA A 133 2.34 9.02 -1.33
C ALA A 133 2.87 7.57 -1.31
N ARG A 134 4.04 7.31 -1.92
CA ARG A 134 4.70 6.00 -1.86
C ARG A 134 5.19 5.65 -0.45
N ASN A 135 5.78 6.62 0.25
CA ASN A 135 6.23 6.42 1.62
C ASN A 135 5.05 6.18 2.56
N GLU A 136 3.97 6.94 2.40
CA GLU A 136 2.70 6.73 3.12
C GLU A 136 2.12 5.33 2.84
N GLN A 137 2.11 4.90 1.56
CA GLN A 137 1.63 3.57 1.18
C GLN A 137 2.44 2.46 1.85
N ALA A 138 3.77 2.55 1.83
CA ALA A 138 4.65 1.58 2.46
C ALA A 138 4.42 1.50 3.98
N ALA A 139 4.31 2.65 4.65
CA ALA A 139 4.06 2.70 6.09
C ALA A 139 2.72 2.03 6.48
N LEU A 140 1.65 2.27 5.72
CA LEU A 140 0.36 1.60 5.97
C LEU A 140 0.43 0.10 5.72
N PHE A 141 1.21 -0.33 4.73
CA PHE A 141 1.41 -1.73 4.42
C PHE A 141 2.19 -2.45 5.53
N ASP A 142 3.26 -1.83 6.04
CA ASP A 142 4.03 -2.36 7.15
C ASP A 142 3.18 -2.46 8.43
N LEU A 143 2.36 -1.45 8.71
CA LEU A 143 1.42 -1.50 9.83
C LEU A 143 0.41 -2.66 9.70
N LEU A 144 -0.11 -2.91 8.49
CA LEU A 144 -1.01 -4.03 8.23
C LEU A 144 -0.32 -5.39 8.48
N ARG A 145 0.96 -5.50 8.13
CA ARG A 145 1.78 -6.69 8.37
C ARG A 145 2.04 -6.92 9.86
N GLU A 146 2.39 -5.86 10.59
CA GLU A 146 2.59 -5.92 12.03
C GLU A 146 1.29 -6.31 12.75
N LEU A 147 0.17 -5.71 12.37
CA LEU A 147 -1.14 -6.05 12.93
C LEU A 147 -1.46 -7.53 12.72
N TRP A 148 -1.23 -8.07 11.52
CA TRP A 148 -1.41 -9.49 11.24
C TRP A 148 -0.51 -10.37 12.12
N ALA A 149 0.78 -10.06 12.21
CA ALA A 149 1.73 -10.82 13.02
C ALA A 149 1.33 -10.86 14.50
N GLU A 150 0.85 -9.75 15.04
CA GLU A 150 0.38 -9.67 16.43
C GLU A 150 -0.93 -10.42 16.65
N LEU A 151 -1.85 -10.43 15.68
CA LEU A 151 -3.08 -11.23 15.81
C LEU A 151 -2.79 -12.73 15.79
N VAL A 152 -1.85 -13.19 14.96
CA VAL A 152 -1.41 -14.60 14.98
C VAL A 152 -0.78 -14.95 16.33
N ARG A 153 0.09 -14.08 16.86
CA ARG A 153 0.67 -14.27 18.21
C ARG A 153 -0.40 -14.29 19.30
N PHE A 154 -1.39 -13.42 19.19
CA PHE A 154 -2.51 -13.37 20.12
C PHE A 154 -3.28 -14.69 20.16
N THR A 155 -3.52 -15.31 19.01
CA THR A 155 -4.23 -16.60 18.93
C THR A 155 -3.37 -17.80 19.36
N ASP A 156 -2.05 -17.71 19.20
CA ASP A 156 -1.13 -18.79 19.58
C ASP A 156 -0.74 -18.75 21.07
N SER A 157 -0.84 -17.59 21.73
CA SER A 157 -0.36 -17.42 23.10
C SER A 157 -1.38 -17.92 24.12
N SER A 158 -1.10 -18.97 24.87
CA SER A 158 -2.00 -19.45 25.93
C SER A 158 -1.93 -18.64 27.24
N GLY A 159 -1.01 -17.67 27.36
CA GLY A 159 -0.76 -16.95 28.63
C GLY A 159 -0.38 -15.47 28.53
N ASN A 160 -0.09 -14.92 27.34
CA ASN A 160 0.41 -13.55 27.18
C ASN A 160 -0.59 -12.59 26.51
N HIS A 161 -1.89 -12.91 26.54
CA HIS A 161 -2.95 -12.14 25.90
C HIS A 161 -2.98 -10.65 26.27
N SER A 162 -2.56 -10.29 27.49
CA SER A 162 -2.58 -8.88 27.92
C SER A 162 -1.53 -8.03 27.19
N ALA A 163 -0.32 -8.55 27.01
CA ALA A 163 0.75 -7.83 26.32
C ALA A 163 0.49 -7.72 24.81
N THR A 164 0.00 -8.80 24.19
CA THR A 164 -0.39 -8.81 22.78
C THR A 164 -1.61 -7.92 22.53
N ALA A 165 -2.62 -7.92 23.40
CA ALA A 165 -3.76 -7.00 23.29
C ALA A 165 -3.35 -5.53 23.41
N ALA A 166 -2.44 -5.21 24.34
CA ALA A 166 -1.90 -3.85 24.47
C ALA A 166 -1.16 -3.41 23.19
N ARG A 167 -0.34 -4.29 22.61
CA ARG A 167 0.36 -4.03 21.34
C ARG A 167 -0.62 -3.84 20.18
N VAL A 168 -1.65 -4.67 20.06
CA VAL A 168 -2.71 -4.49 19.06
C VAL A 168 -3.39 -3.13 19.25
N GLY A 169 -3.67 -2.72 20.49
CA GLY A 169 -4.21 -1.40 20.80
C GLY A 169 -3.32 -0.25 20.30
N GLU A 170 -2.02 -0.32 20.57
CA GLU A 170 -1.03 0.66 20.10
C GLU A 170 -0.99 0.73 18.56
N LEU A 171 -0.98 -0.42 17.88
CA LEU A 171 -0.99 -0.48 16.41
C LEU A 171 -2.28 0.11 15.83
N MET A 172 -3.43 -0.09 16.47
CA MET A 172 -4.68 0.55 16.05
C MET A 172 -4.64 2.06 16.25
N GLU A 173 -4.05 2.56 17.35
CA GLU A 173 -3.89 3.99 17.59
C GLU A 173 -2.95 4.63 16.55
N GLN A 174 -1.83 3.98 16.25
CA GLN A 174 -0.91 4.39 15.17
C GLN A 174 -1.62 4.42 13.81
N GLY A 175 -2.42 3.39 13.51
CA GLY A 175 -3.23 3.34 12.30
C GLY A 175 -4.25 4.47 12.22
N ALA A 176 -4.93 4.76 13.34
CA ALA A 176 -5.85 5.88 13.41
C ALA A 176 -5.16 7.23 13.20
N ALA A 177 -3.97 7.42 13.79
CA ALA A 177 -3.16 8.64 13.62
C ALA A 177 -2.73 8.82 12.16
N LEU A 178 -2.22 7.77 11.51
CA LEU A 178 -1.83 7.82 10.09
C LEU A 178 -3.04 8.12 9.19
N LEU A 179 -4.17 7.47 9.42
CA LEU A 179 -5.40 7.71 8.67
C LEU A 179 -5.93 9.14 8.87
N ALA A 180 -5.75 9.74 10.04
CA ALA A 180 -6.15 11.12 10.31
C ALA A 180 -5.30 12.16 9.55
N THR A 181 -4.07 11.82 9.17
CA THR A 181 -3.21 12.69 8.36
C THR A 181 -3.52 12.63 6.86
N GLN A 182 -4.33 11.66 6.42
CA GLN A 182 -4.66 11.55 5.01
C GLN A 182 -5.63 12.65 4.59
N PRO A 183 -5.36 13.33 3.45
CA PRO A 183 -6.31 14.28 2.89
C PRO A 183 -7.62 13.56 2.57
N ALA A 184 -8.74 14.20 2.88
CA ALA A 184 -10.06 13.65 2.56
C ALA A 184 -10.11 13.30 1.06
N PRO A 185 -10.63 12.12 0.69
CA PRO A 185 -10.70 11.73 -0.71
C PRO A 185 -11.51 12.78 -1.47
N THR A 186 -10.87 13.48 -2.41
CA THR A 186 -11.58 14.41 -3.28
C THR A 186 -12.64 13.62 -4.03
N PRO A 187 -13.94 13.97 -3.92
CA PRO A 187 -14.99 13.26 -4.63
C PRO A 187 -14.70 13.39 -6.12
N VAL A 188 -14.50 12.26 -6.80
CA VAL A 188 -14.34 12.22 -8.25
C VAL A 188 -15.64 12.77 -8.83
N ALA A 189 -15.58 13.97 -9.41
CA ALA A 189 -16.71 14.54 -10.13
C ALA A 189 -17.10 13.55 -11.24
N LYS A 190 -18.34 13.06 -11.20
CA LYS A 190 -18.89 12.25 -12.29
C LYS A 190 -18.94 13.13 -13.53
N VAL A 191 -18.10 12.82 -14.52
CA VAL A 191 -18.16 13.39 -15.88
C VAL A 191 -19.20 12.62 -16.67
#